data_AF-A0A3D0NSM2-F1
#
_entry.id   AF-A0A3D0NSM2-F1
#
_cell.length_a   1.000
_cell.length_b   1.000
_cell.length_c   1.000
_cell.angle_alpha   90.00
_cell.angle_beta   90.00
_cell.angle_gamma   90.00
#
_symmetry.space_group_name_H-M   'P 1'
#
loop_
_entity.id
_entity.type
_entity.pdbx_description
1 polymer ?
#
loop_
_entity_poly.entity_id
_entity_poly.type
_entity_poly.pdbx_seq_one_letter_code
_entity_poly.pdbx_strand_id
1 'polypeptide(L)'
;MITIKEAVIVEGKYDKIKLSNFIDGLIITTEGFGVFKDKEKQQLIRHLAKVRGLLVLTDSDGAGFVIRSFLKGIVPPEQVKNAYIPDIFGKEKRKASPSKEGKLGVEGLSEEILSQAISRSGATCTITDSVQKSVDAITKADLFLLGLSGCDNAA
;
A
#
# COMPACT_ATOMS: atom_id res chain seq x y z
N MET A 1 1.29 9.60 -11.55
CA MET A 1 1.65 9.73 -10.10
C MET A 1 0.43 9.41 -9.24
N ILE A 2 0.62 8.84 -8.04
CA ILE A 2 -0.49 8.52 -7.11
C ILE A 2 -0.50 9.52 -5.97
N THR A 3 -1.51 10.38 -5.90
CA THR A 3 -1.71 11.25 -4.74
C THR A 3 -2.47 10.50 -3.64
N ILE A 4 -1.90 10.43 -2.45
CA ILE A 4 -2.48 9.74 -1.29
C ILE A 4 -2.80 10.76 -0.21
N LYS A 5 -4.05 10.76 0.27
CA LYS A 5 -4.49 11.65 1.35
C LYS A 5 -3.89 11.24 2.71
N GLU A 6 -3.93 9.95 3.01
CA GLU A 6 -3.45 9.37 4.26
C GLU A 6 -1.94 9.53 4.42
N ALA A 7 -1.47 9.61 5.67
CA ALA A 7 -0.04 9.52 5.95
C ALA A 7 0.42 8.06 5.81
N VAL A 8 1.38 7.81 4.93
CA VAL A 8 1.93 6.48 4.65
C VAL A 8 3.03 6.17 5.66
N ILE A 9 2.85 5.10 6.43
CA ILE A 9 3.85 4.59 7.37
C ILE A 9 4.58 3.41 6.75
N VAL A 10 5.90 3.50 6.70
CA VAL A 10 6.81 2.45 6.23
C VAL A 10 7.87 2.11 7.27
N GLU A 11 8.52 0.96 7.13
CA GLU A 11 9.52 0.51 8.10
C GLU A 11 10.84 1.28 7.98
N GLY A 12 11.39 1.33 6.76
CA GLY A 12 12.75 1.78 6.51
C GLY A 12 12.88 2.93 5.51
N LYS A 13 14.08 3.50 5.49
CA LYS A 13 14.43 4.59 4.55
C LYS A 13 14.32 4.20 3.08
N TYR A 14 14.59 2.93 2.73
CA TYR A 14 14.57 2.48 1.35
C TYR A 14 13.14 2.31 0.82
N ASP A 15 12.23 1.87 1.68
CA ASP A 15 10.80 1.84 1.37
C ASP A 15 10.29 3.26 1.09
N LYS A 16 10.68 4.22 1.94
CA LYS A 16 10.37 5.64 1.72
C LYS A 16 10.88 6.11 0.36
N ILE A 17 12.16 5.85 0.04
CA ILE A 17 12.73 6.24 -1.26
C ILE A 17 11.94 5.61 -2.42
N LYS A 18 11.64 4.30 -2.33
CA LYS A 18 10.92 3.59 -3.39
C LYS A 18 9.53 4.18 -3.62
N LEU A 19 8.80 4.45 -2.55
CA LEU A 19 7.46 5.04 -2.61
C LEU A 19 7.47 6.50 -3.06
N SER A 20 8.43 7.30 -2.58
CA SER A 20 8.56 8.72 -2.97
C SER A 20 8.75 8.94 -4.47
N ASN A 21 9.15 7.91 -5.22
CA ASN A 21 9.30 8.02 -6.68
C ASN A 21 7.96 8.12 -7.42
N PHE A 22 6.87 7.59 -6.87
CA PHE A 22 5.58 7.51 -7.57
C PHE A 22 4.37 7.92 -6.72
N ILE A 23 4.57 8.14 -5.40
CA ILE A 23 3.54 8.62 -4.48
C ILE A 23 3.77 10.10 -4.17
N ASP A 24 2.73 10.88 -4.39
CA ASP A 24 2.58 12.24 -3.90
C ASP A 24 1.81 12.20 -2.58
N GLY A 25 2.53 12.26 -1.46
CA GLY A 25 1.94 12.10 -0.14
C GLY A 25 2.96 12.16 0.99
N LEU A 26 2.45 12.21 2.22
CA LEU A 26 3.31 12.22 3.40
C LEU A 26 3.77 10.80 3.73
N ILE A 27 5.08 10.54 3.65
CA ILE A 27 5.67 9.23 3.97
C ILE A 27 6.56 9.35 5.20
N ILE A 28 6.26 8.56 6.23
CA ILE A 28 6.96 8.54 7.52
C ILE A 28 7.53 7.14 7.77
N THR A 29 8.78 7.12 8.22
CA THR A 29 9.52 5.91 8.57
C THR A 29 9.41 5.59 10.06
N THR A 30 9.19 4.33 10.42
CA THR A 30 9.26 3.88 11.81
C THR A 30 10.70 3.71 12.31
N GLU A 31 11.67 3.72 11.40
CA GLU A 31 13.09 3.42 11.67
C GLU A 31 13.22 2.02 12.29
N GLY A 32 12.57 1.04 11.66
CA GLY A 32 12.40 -0.30 12.23
C GLY A 32 11.60 -0.24 13.53
N PHE A 33 12.21 -0.73 14.61
CA PHE A 33 11.63 -0.72 15.97
C PHE A 33 11.83 0.59 16.74
N GLY A 34 12.46 1.61 16.13
CA GLY A 34 12.67 2.91 16.76
C GLY A 34 11.38 3.56 17.26
N VAL A 35 10.28 3.36 16.52
CA VAL A 35 8.95 3.88 16.87
C VAL A 35 8.43 3.41 18.24
N PHE A 36 8.92 2.30 18.79
CA PHE A 36 8.47 1.81 20.10
C PHE A 36 8.93 2.68 21.27
N LYS A 37 10.09 3.32 21.14
CA LYS A 37 10.70 4.14 22.20
C LYS A 37 10.53 5.63 21.94
N ASP A 38 10.30 6.02 20.70
CA ASP A 38 10.17 7.40 20.27
C ASP A 38 8.75 7.94 20.53
N LYS A 39 8.59 8.62 21.67
CA LYS A 39 7.30 9.20 22.08
C LYS A 39 6.84 10.34 21.18
N GLU A 40 7.76 11.14 20.64
CA GLU A 40 7.43 12.26 19.75
C GLU A 40 6.88 11.73 18.43
N LYS A 41 7.52 10.71 17.86
CA LYS A 41 7.05 10.04 16.65
C LYS A 41 5.69 9.36 16.87
N GLN A 42 5.47 8.72 18.03
CA GLN A 42 4.16 8.16 18.35
C GLN A 42 3.07 9.25 18.42
N GLN A 43 3.36 10.41 19.01
CA GLN A 43 2.42 11.54 19.04
C GLN A 43 2.14 12.08 17.64
N LEU A 44 3.17 12.23 16.82
CA LEU A 44 3.03 12.64 15.42
C LEU A 44 2.13 11.66 14.63
N ILE A 45 2.37 10.35 14.76
CA ILE A 45 1.55 9.32 14.10
C ILE A 45 0.09 9.42 14.55
N ARG A 46 -0.18 9.56 15.85
CA ARG A 46 -1.54 9.74 16.37
C ARG A 46 -2.21 11.00 15.84
N HIS A 47 -1.46 12.10 15.74
CA HIS A 47 -2.00 13.35 15.21
C HIS A 47 -2.36 13.21 13.73
N LEU A 48 -1.47 12.62 12.92
CA LEU A 48 -1.69 12.42 11.49
C LEU A 48 -2.85 11.47 11.22
N ALA A 49 -2.97 10.40 11.99
CA ALA A 49 -4.09 9.47 11.91
C ALA A 49 -5.45 10.19 12.11
N LYS A 50 -5.52 11.15 13.04
CA LYS A 50 -6.73 11.96 13.26
C LYS A 50 -7.03 12.94 12.13
N VAL A 51 -6.00 13.60 11.59
CA VAL A 51 -6.18 14.68 10.61
C VAL A 51 -6.42 14.14 9.20
N ARG A 52 -5.71 13.08 8.80
CA ARG A 52 -5.71 12.58 7.42
C ARG A 52 -6.04 11.10 7.29
N GLY A 53 -5.94 10.34 8.37
CA GLY A 53 -5.88 8.88 8.32
C GLY A 53 -4.45 8.37 8.11
N LEU A 54 -4.26 7.10 8.41
CA LEU A 54 -2.98 6.41 8.35
C LEU A 54 -3.05 5.26 7.34
N LEU A 55 -2.06 5.13 6.48
CA LEU A 55 -1.87 3.96 5.61
C LEU A 55 -0.60 3.22 6.03
N VAL A 56 -0.74 2.02 6.57
CA VAL A 56 0.40 1.20 7.00
C VAL A 56 0.80 0.24 5.89
N LEU A 57 2.01 0.44 5.35
CA LEU A 57 2.63 -0.39 4.33
C LEU A 57 3.98 -0.90 4.86
N THR A 58 3.97 -2.11 5.40
CA THR A 58 5.15 -2.80 5.94
C THR A 58 5.43 -4.07 5.16
N ASP A 59 6.63 -4.62 5.34
CA ASP A 59 7.01 -5.92 4.80
C ASP A 59 6.10 -7.04 5.36
N SER A 60 5.93 -8.09 4.55
CA SER A 60 5.20 -9.31 4.92
C SER A 60 6.10 -10.29 5.67
N ASP A 61 6.82 -9.77 6.66
CA ASP A 61 7.73 -10.54 7.51
C ASP A 61 7.45 -10.31 9.00
N GLY A 62 8.14 -11.07 9.86
CA GLY A 62 8.00 -10.96 11.31
C GLY A 62 8.19 -9.54 11.87
N ALA A 63 9.12 -8.74 11.33
CA ALA A 63 9.36 -7.39 11.82
C ALA A 63 8.21 -6.44 11.47
N GLY A 64 7.75 -6.50 10.21
CA GLY A 64 6.60 -5.76 9.72
C GLY A 64 5.32 -6.06 10.52
N PHE A 65 5.08 -7.33 10.87
CA PHE A 65 3.92 -7.70 11.70
C PHE A 65 3.97 -7.12 13.11
N VAL A 66 5.15 -7.07 13.75
CA VAL A 66 5.30 -6.49 15.09
C VAL A 66 5.06 -4.98 15.04
N ILE A 67 5.64 -4.28 14.05
CA ILE A 67 5.42 -2.83 13.86
C ILE A 67 3.94 -2.54 13.60
N ARG A 68 3.29 -3.30 12.72
CA ARG A 68 1.87 -3.14 12.42
C ARG A 68 0.98 -3.36 13.64
N SER A 69 1.30 -4.38 14.45
CA SER A 69 0.57 -4.67 15.69
C SER A 69 0.72 -3.55 16.71
N PHE A 70 1.93 -2.99 16.83
CA PHE A 70 2.18 -1.83 17.67
C PHE A 70 1.38 -0.60 17.22
N LEU A 71 1.38 -0.29 15.92
CA LEU A 71 0.62 0.84 15.36
C LEU A 71 -0.89 0.70 15.60
N LYS A 72 -1.43 -0.51 15.46
CA LYS A 72 -2.83 -0.83 15.82
C LYS A 72 -3.14 -0.61 17.30
N GLY A 73 -2.15 -0.77 18.18
CA GLY A 73 -2.31 -0.53 19.62
C GLY A 73 -2.33 0.94 20.01
N ILE A 74 -1.71 1.81 19.21
CA ILE A 74 -1.58 3.25 19.54
C ILE A 74 -2.52 4.17 18.74
N VAL A 75 -3.15 3.66 17.68
CA VAL A 75 -4.08 4.39 16.80
C VAL A 75 -5.40 3.61 16.68
N PRO A 76 -6.57 4.29 16.77
CA PRO A 76 -7.86 3.64 16.58
C PRO A 76 -8.00 2.96 15.20
N PRO A 77 -8.63 1.78 15.11
CA PRO A 77 -8.68 0.99 13.87
C PRO A 77 -9.39 1.73 12.73
N GLU A 78 -10.38 2.58 12.99
CA GLU A 78 -11.10 3.35 11.99
C GLU A 78 -10.23 4.40 11.27
N GLN A 79 -9.08 4.75 11.85
CA GLN A 79 -8.11 5.69 11.28
C GLN A 79 -6.97 4.99 10.54
N VAL A 80 -6.92 3.66 10.56
CA VAL A 80 -5.81 2.87 10.02
C VAL A 80 -6.26 2.01 8.85
N LYS A 81 -5.72 2.31 7.68
CA LYS A 81 -5.80 1.47 6.48
C LYS A 81 -4.53 0.65 6.38
N ASN A 82 -4.67 -0.62 6.00
CA ASN A 82 -3.56 -1.55 5.92
C ASN A 82 -3.36 -1.96 4.45
N ALA A 83 -2.20 -1.61 3.90
CA ALA A 83 -1.76 -2.16 2.63
C ALA A 83 -0.87 -3.38 2.91
N TYR A 84 -1.24 -4.49 2.28
CA TYR A 84 -0.52 -5.76 2.36
C TYR A 84 0.14 -6.03 1.02
N ILE A 85 1.42 -6.40 1.07
CA ILE A 85 2.19 -6.76 -0.11
C ILE A 85 2.17 -8.29 -0.30
N PRO A 86 2.23 -8.79 -1.54
CA PRO A 86 2.30 -10.22 -1.78
C PRO A 86 3.64 -10.81 -1.31
N ASP A 87 3.60 -12.06 -0.87
CA ASP A 87 4.80 -12.82 -0.57
C ASP A 87 5.48 -13.24 -1.88
N ILE A 88 6.55 -12.53 -2.25
CA ILE A 88 7.36 -12.83 -3.44
C ILE A 88 8.76 -13.22 -2.99
N PHE A 89 9.20 -14.43 -3.34
CA PHE A 89 10.56 -14.88 -3.06
C PHE A 89 11.57 -14.11 -3.91
N GLY A 90 12.65 -13.66 -3.27
CA GLY A 90 13.70 -12.91 -3.94
C GLY A 90 14.67 -12.27 -2.98
N LYS A 91 15.58 -11.49 -3.56
CA LYS A 91 16.59 -10.74 -2.83
C LYS A 91 16.62 -9.31 -3.34
N GLU A 92 16.52 -8.35 -2.44
CA GLU A 92 16.66 -6.95 -2.81
C GLU A 92 18.08 -6.67 -3.28
N LYS A 93 18.23 -5.86 -4.34
CA LYS A 93 19.52 -5.64 -5.03
C LYS A 93 20.66 -5.20 -4.08
N ARG A 94 20.32 -4.48 -3.01
CA ARG A 94 21.30 -3.98 -2.03
C ARG A 94 21.75 -5.01 -0.99
N LYS A 95 21.02 -6.11 -0.80
CA LYS A 95 21.33 -7.12 0.22
C LYS A 95 22.21 -8.22 -0.38
N ALA A 96 23.22 -8.65 0.36
CA ALA A 96 24.10 -9.75 -0.04
C ALA A 96 23.35 -11.09 -0.04
N SER A 97 22.50 -11.29 0.96
CA SER A 97 21.61 -12.45 1.16
C SER A 97 20.14 -12.03 1.13
N PRO A 98 19.20 -12.95 0.84
CA PRO A 98 17.78 -12.72 1.02
C PRO A 98 17.44 -12.33 2.47
N SER A 99 16.24 -11.76 2.67
CA SER A 99 15.65 -11.62 4.00
C SER A 99 15.54 -12.97 4.72
N LYS A 100 15.33 -13.00 6.05
CA LYS A 100 15.23 -14.26 6.81
C LYS A 100 14.18 -15.23 6.25
N GLU A 101 13.10 -14.71 5.70
CA GLU A 101 12.03 -15.49 5.06
C GLU A 101 12.25 -15.72 3.55
N GLY A 102 13.33 -15.18 2.97
CA GLY A 102 13.63 -15.29 1.54
C GLY A 102 12.75 -14.44 0.62
N LYS A 103 11.98 -13.50 1.20
CA LYS A 103 11.01 -12.66 0.48
C LYS A 103 11.54 -11.25 0.19
N LEU A 104 10.99 -10.64 -0.85
CA LEU A 104 11.17 -9.22 -1.17
C LEU A 104 10.35 -8.35 -0.23
N GLY A 105 11.00 -7.38 0.42
CA GLY A 105 10.32 -6.26 1.07
C GLY A 105 9.78 -5.22 0.09
N VAL A 106 9.16 -4.17 0.62
CA VAL A 106 8.58 -3.05 -0.13
C VAL A 106 9.59 -2.46 -1.12
N GLU A 107 10.85 -2.27 -0.71
CA GLU A 107 11.92 -1.75 -1.59
C GLU A 107 12.19 -2.60 -2.84
N GLY A 108 11.91 -3.90 -2.78
CA GLY A 108 12.17 -4.88 -3.84
C GLY A 108 11.01 -5.05 -4.83
N LEU A 109 9.83 -4.53 -4.51
CA LEU A 109 8.63 -4.73 -5.32
C LEU A 109 8.52 -3.75 -6.48
N SER A 110 7.83 -4.18 -7.54
CA SER A 110 7.49 -3.30 -8.66
C SER A 110 6.46 -2.25 -8.24
N GLU A 111 6.49 -1.10 -8.91
CA GLU A 111 5.59 0.01 -8.61
C GLU A 111 4.14 -0.37 -8.89
N GLU A 112 3.91 -1.23 -9.89
CA GLU A 112 2.60 -1.81 -10.18
C GLU A 112 2.05 -2.62 -9.01
N ILE A 113 2.86 -3.49 -8.39
CA ILE A 113 2.44 -4.30 -7.23
C ILE A 113 2.13 -3.40 -6.04
N LEU A 114 2.98 -2.40 -5.76
CA LEU A 114 2.76 -1.46 -4.67
C LEU A 114 1.51 -0.60 -4.89
N SER A 115 1.28 -0.16 -6.13
CA SER A 115 0.08 0.60 -6.51
C SER A 115 -1.18 -0.23 -6.34
N GLN A 116 -1.15 -1.51 -6.72
CA GLN A 116 -2.25 -2.45 -6.49
C GLN A 116 -2.49 -2.68 -4.99
N ALA A 117 -1.43 -2.85 -4.19
CA ALA A 117 -1.55 -3.02 -2.74
C ALA A 117 -2.20 -1.81 -2.06
N ILE A 118 -1.81 -0.60 -2.48
CA ILE A 118 -2.38 0.66 -2.00
C ILE A 118 -3.85 0.78 -2.42
N SER A 119 -4.17 0.52 -3.69
CA SER A 119 -5.54 0.56 -4.18
C SER A 119 -6.47 -0.40 -3.42
N ARG A 120 -6.01 -1.63 -3.16
CA ARG A 120 -6.76 -2.64 -2.38
C ARG A 120 -6.90 -2.31 -0.90
N SER A 121 -6.06 -1.43 -0.35
CA SER A 121 -6.12 -1.05 1.07
C SER A 121 -7.32 -0.16 1.42
N GLY A 122 -8.05 0.33 0.41
CA GLY A 122 -9.11 1.32 0.57
C GLY A 122 -8.58 2.73 0.86
N ALA A 123 -7.28 2.99 0.65
CA ALA A 123 -6.68 4.32 0.76
C ALA A 123 -7.36 5.32 -0.19
N THR A 124 -7.43 6.58 0.24
CA THR A 124 -8.04 7.64 -0.56
C THR A 124 -6.99 8.11 -1.57
N CYS A 125 -6.99 7.48 -2.73
CA CYS A 125 -6.03 7.73 -3.80
C CYS A 125 -6.67 8.50 -4.95
N THR A 126 -5.97 9.54 -5.42
CA THR A 126 -6.26 10.18 -6.71
C THR A 126 -5.11 9.85 -7.63
N ILE A 127 -5.40 9.19 -8.76
CA ILE A 127 -4.39 8.89 -9.77
C ILE A 127 -4.35 10.08 -10.72
N THR A 128 -3.31 10.90 -10.60
CA THR A 128 -2.95 11.94 -11.55
C THR A 128 -2.02 11.30 -12.57
N ASP A 129 -2.60 10.54 -13.50
CA ASP A 129 -2.01 10.28 -14.80
C ASP A 129 -3.07 10.54 -15.87
N SER A 130 -2.71 11.39 -16.81
CA SER A 130 -3.38 11.59 -18.09
C SER A 130 -3.83 10.26 -18.69
N VAL A 131 -5.08 10.22 -19.15
CA VAL A 131 -5.81 9.04 -19.64
C VAL A 131 -6.32 8.14 -18.52
N GLN A 132 -7.36 8.62 -17.84
CA GLN A 132 -8.48 7.72 -17.57
C GLN A 132 -8.87 7.11 -18.93
N LYS A 133 -8.46 5.86 -19.20
CA LYS A 133 -9.37 5.02 -19.96
C LYS A 133 -10.54 4.84 -19.02
N SER A 134 -11.62 5.59 -19.27
CA SER A 134 -12.94 5.14 -18.86
C SER A 134 -13.01 3.70 -19.35
N VAL A 135 -13.00 2.75 -18.42
CA VAL A 135 -13.58 1.47 -18.75
C VAL A 135 -15.05 1.81 -18.79
N ASP A 136 -15.55 2.08 -20.01
CA ASP A 136 -16.95 2.39 -20.20
C ASP A 136 -17.76 1.30 -19.48
N ALA A 137 -18.74 1.72 -18.69
CA ALA A 137 -19.56 0.78 -17.93
C ALA A 137 -20.15 -0.23 -18.92
N ILE A 138 -19.88 -1.52 -18.69
CA ILE A 138 -20.40 -2.60 -19.55
C ILE A 138 -21.92 -2.46 -19.61
N THR A 139 -22.44 -2.19 -20.80
CA THR A 139 -23.87 -2.03 -21.03
C THR A 139 -24.51 -3.37 -21.39
N LYS A 140 -25.84 -3.45 -21.26
CA LYS A 140 -26.59 -4.63 -21.71
C LYS A 140 -26.42 -4.87 -23.22
N ALA A 141 -26.19 -3.81 -24.00
CA ALA A 141 -25.91 -3.92 -25.44
C ALA A 141 -24.58 -4.60 -25.71
N ASP A 142 -23.55 -4.32 -24.90
CA ASP A 142 -22.23 -4.98 -25.02
C ASP A 142 -22.33 -6.48 -24.77
N LEU A 143 -23.11 -6.88 -23.75
CA LEU A 143 -23.37 -8.29 -23.46
C LEU A 143 -24.14 -8.99 -24.59
N PHE A 144 -25.09 -8.30 -25.24
CA PHE A 144 -25.81 -8.82 -26.40
C PHE A 144 -24.88 -8.99 -27.62
N LEU A 145 -24.07 -7.98 -27.93
CA LEU A 145 -23.10 -8.02 -29.04
C LEU A 145 -22.06 -9.12 -28.87
N LEU A 146 -21.61 -9.36 -27.63
CA LEU A 146 -20.68 -10.45 -27.31
C LEU A 146 -21.35 -11.83 -27.26
N GLY A 147 -22.66 -11.93 -27.52
CA GLY A 147 -23.41 -13.20 -27.49
C GLY A 147 -23.61 -13.78 -26.10
N LEU A 148 -23.36 -12.98 -25.05
CA LEU A 148 -23.49 -13.38 -23.64
C LEU A 148 -24.90 -13.10 -23.08
N SER A 149 -25.81 -12.53 -23.87
CA SER A 149 -27.23 -12.38 -23.52
C SER A 149 -28.11 -12.32 -24.77
N GLY A 150 -29.32 -12.88 -24.72
CA GLY A 150 -30.35 -12.72 -25.77
C GLY A 150 -30.14 -13.49 -27.08
N CYS A 151 -29.13 -14.36 -27.17
CA CYS A 151 -28.88 -15.24 -28.32
C CYS A 151 -29.01 -16.72 -27.88
N ASP A 152 -29.26 -17.62 -28.82
CA ASP A 152 -29.49 -19.06 -28.55
C ASP A 152 -28.32 -19.78 -27.86
N ASN A 153 -27.10 -19.20 -27.92
CA ASN A 153 -25.87 -19.71 -27.29
C ASN A 153 -25.49 -18.99 -25.98
N ALA A 154 -26.30 -18.04 -25.49
CA ALA A 154 -26.09 -17.44 -24.18
C ALA A 154 -26.52 -18.44 -23.09
N ALA A 155 -25.64 -18.70 -22.11
CA ALA A 155 -25.85 -19.66 -21.02
C ALA A 155 -26.93 -19.21 -20.01
#